data_AF-A0A452UDI8-F1
#
_entry.id   AF-A0A452UDI8-F1
#
_cell.length_a   1.000
_cell.length_b   1.000
_cell.length_c   1.000
_cell.angle_alpha   90.00
_cell.angle_beta   90.00
_cell.angle_gamma   90.00
#
_symmetry.space_group_name_H-M   'P 1'
#
loop_
_entity.id
_entity.type
_entity.pdbx_description
1 polymer ?
#
loop_
_entity_poly.entity_id
_entity_poly.type
_entity_poly.pdbx_seq_one_letter_code
_entity_poly.pdbx_strand_id
1 'polypeptide(L)'
;MLSTLSNRERFIDSVISLLRKHKFDGLDLFFLYPGLRGSPKSDRDLWSSYIQAHAMNYWRKLGAPPEKLLMGFPTYGRTFCLLKASKNGLQAEAVGPASPGKYTKQAGFLAYYEICSFLRRATKRWIDFQHVPYAYKGKEWVGYDDAISFNYKAMFIKREHFGGAMVWTLDLDDAKGTFCGTGPFPLVSKLNSLLPVYPATLFPLLVDNSEWKDPGFYRTPNSSGREKKSSQMIGF
;
A
#
# COMPACT_ATOMS: atom_id res chain seq x y z
N MET A 1 20.99 9.01 19.32
CA MET A 1 21.48 7.93 18.44
C MET A 1 22.23 8.50 17.23
N LEU A 2 21.61 9.30 16.36
CA LEU A 2 22.27 9.78 15.11
C LEU A 2 23.14 11.05 15.23
N SER A 3 23.04 11.79 16.33
CA SER A 3 23.54 13.17 16.45
C SER A 3 25.07 13.33 16.52
N THR A 4 25.82 12.33 16.96
CA THR A 4 27.29 12.40 17.09
C THR A 4 27.94 11.13 16.53
N LEU A 5 29.21 11.22 16.14
CA LEU A 5 29.98 10.07 15.66
C LEU A 5 30.01 8.95 16.72
N SER A 6 30.39 9.27 17.95
CA SER A 6 30.43 8.32 19.06
C SER A 6 29.09 7.63 19.32
N ASN A 7 27.97 8.34 19.18
CA ASN A 7 26.64 7.72 19.33
C ASN A 7 26.29 6.78 18.18
N ARG A 8 26.74 7.08 16.95
CA ARG A 8 26.55 6.22 15.78
C ARG A 8 27.41 4.97 15.85
N GLU A 9 28.67 5.10 16.25
CA GLU A 9 29.59 3.96 16.47
C GLU A 9 29.02 3.01 17.51
N ARG A 10 28.62 3.54 18.69
CA ARG A 10 27.98 2.73 19.73
C ARG A 10 26.72 2.01 19.23
N PHE A 11 25.91 2.67 18.40
CA PHE A 11 24.76 2.05 17.77
C PHE A 11 25.16 0.92 16.82
N ILE A 12 26.11 1.17 15.91
CA ILE A 12 26.59 0.17 14.93
C ILE A 12 27.14 -1.07 15.65
N ASP A 13 28.01 -0.89 16.63
CA ASP A 13 28.62 -1.99 17.38
C ASP A 13 27.55 -2.81 18.11
N SER A 14 26.59 -2.13 18.74
CA SER A 14 25.48 -2.81 19.44
C SER A 14 24.60 -3.63 18.49
N VAL A 15 24.33 -3.11 17.30
CA VAL A 15 23.49 -3.79 16.30
C VAL A 15 24.22 -4.99 15.70
N ILE A 16 25.50 -4.86 15.34
CA ILE A 16 26.29 -5.98 14.81
C ILE A 16 26.27 -7.15 15.81
N SER A 17 26.50 -6.85 17.10
CA SER A 17 26.46 -7.86 18.17
C SER A 17 25.08 -8.54 18.26
N LEU A 18 24.01 -7.75 18.24
CA LEU A 18 22.63 -8.25 18.28
C LEU A 18 22.31 -9.14 17.08
N LEU A 19 22.63 -8.70 15.86
CA LEU A 19 22.36 -9.44 14.63
C LEU A 19 23.09 -10.78 14.63
N ARG A 20 24.38 -10.81 15.01
CA ARG A 20 25.17 -12.05 15.08
C ARG A 20 24.66 -12.99 16.17
N LYS A 21 24.34 -12.47 17.35
CA LYS A 21 23.81 -13.27 18.47
C LYS A 21 22.49 -13.94 18.12
N HIS A 22 21.61 -13.24 17.42
CA HIS A 22 20.26 -13.71 17.10
C HIS A 22 20.12 -14.25 15.67
N LYS A 23 21.24 -14.41 14.94
CA LYS A 23 21.30 -14.97 13.58
C LYS A 23 20.42 -14.26 12.56
N PHE A 24 20.34 -12.93 12.65
CA PHE A 24 19.71 -12.12 11.61
C PHE A 24 20.67 -11.89 10.44
N ASP A 25 20.15 -11.92 9.22
CA ASP A 25 20.92 -11.72 7.99
C ASP A 25 21.14 -10.25 7.60
N GLY A 26 20.44 -9.34 8.27
CA GLY A 26 20.52 -7.92 7.96
C GLY A 26 19.73 -7.04 8.93
N LEU A 27 19.81 -5.73 8.68
CA LEU A 27 19.13 -4.68 9.43
C LEU A 27 18.26 -3.88 8.47
N ASP A 28 17.00 -3.67 8.81
CA ASP A 28 16.14 -2.67 8.18
C ASP A 28 16.00 -1.45 9.12
N LEU A 29 16.17 -0.25 8.57
CA LEU A 29 16.12 1.00 9.34
C LEU A 29 14.83 1.76 9.02
N PHE A 30 13.89 1.77 9.96
CA PHE A 30 12.57 2.38 9.77
C PHE A 30 12.35 3.61 10.66
N PHE A 31 12.81 4.78 10.22
CA PHE A 31 12.58 6.07 10.91
C PHE A 31 11.38 6.83 10.30
N LEU A 32 10.39 7.21 11.12
CA LEU A 32 9.15 7.85 10.67
C LEU A 32 8.95 9.28 11.22
N TYR A 33 9.30 10.36 10.52
CA TYR A 33 10.26 10.49 9.42
C TYR A 33 11.36 11.45 9.90
N PRO A 34 12.60 11.35 9.41
CA PRO A 34 13.62 12.33 9.75
C PRO A 34 13.23 13.72 9.23
N GLY A 35 13.09 14.68 10.13
CA GLY A 35 13.29 16.10 9.81
C GLY A 35 12.14 16.93 9.24
N LEU A 36 10.85 16.54 9.15
CA LEU A 36 9.78 17.50 8.77
C LEU A 36 8.31 17.00 8.93
N ARG A 37 7.39 17.97 9.07
CA ARG A 37 5.97 17.96 8.62
C ARG A 37 5.60 19.35 8.03
N GLY A 38 6.04 19.62 6.79
CA GLY A 38 5.84 20.91 6.11
C GLY A 38 5.41 20.78 4.64
N SER A 39 4.42 19.96 4.33
CA SER A 39 3.94 19.74 2.96
C SER A 39 3.07 20.91 2.43
N PRO A 40 3.29 21.39 1.20
CA PRO A 40 2.44 22.39 0.54
C PRO A 40 0.99 21.93 0.33
N LYS A 41 0.05 22.88 0.22
CA LYS A 41 -1.38 22.59 0.00
C LYS A 41 -1.68 21.98 -1.38
N SER A 42 -0.90 22.30 -2.41
CA SER A 42 -1.04 21.79 -3.79
C SER A 42 -0.92 20.28 -3.88
N ASP A 43 -0.24 19.66 -2.92
CA ASP A 43 -0.07 18.21 -2.89
C ASP A 43 -1.42 17.52 -2.69
N ARG A 44 -2.37 18.13 -1.95
CA ARG A 44 -3.68 17.55 -1.63
C ARG A 44 -4.54 17.21 -2.86
N ASP A 45 -4.42 17.97 -3.94
CA ASP A 45 -5.21 17.72 -5.15
C ASP A 45 -4.55 16.61 -6.02
N LEU A 46 -3.23 16.45 -5.90
CA LEU A 46 -2.46 15.37 -6.52
C LEU A 46 -2.57 14.03 -5.76
N TRP A 47 -2.93 14.06 -4.46
CA TRP A 47 -3.11 12.88 -3.61
C TRP A 47 -4.15 11.88 -4.15
N SER A 48 -5.10 12.29 -4.98
CA SER A 48 -6.20 11.40 -5.39
C SER A 48 -5.87 10.48 -6.57
N SER A 49 -4.83 10.76 -7.35
CA SER A 49 -4.46 9.98 -8.53
C SER A 49 -3.07 9.38 -8.35
N TYR A 50 -3.02 8.09 -7.99
CA TYR A 50 -1.82 7.26 -8.01
C TYR A 50 -0.76 7.51 -6.91
N ILE A 51 -1.11 7.66 -5.63
CA ILE A 51 -0.11 7.90 -4.55
C ILE A 51 1.06 6.91 -4.62
N GLN A 52 0.80 5.62 -4.79
CA GLN A 52 1.89 4.63 -4.85
C GLN A 52 2.72 4.73 -6.12
N ALA A 53 2.11 4.78 -7.30
CA ALA A 53 2.87 4.90 -8.56
C ALA A 53 3.60 6.24 -8.63
N HIS A 54 2.96 7.32 -8.20
CA HIS A 54 3.56 8.65 -8.09
C HIS A 54 4.73 8.66 -7.12
N ALA A 55 4.58 8.10 -5.91
CA ALA A 55 5.66 8.03 -4.92
C ALA A 55 6.86 7.23 -5.46
N MET A 56 6.62 6.06 -6.07
CA MET A 56 7.69 5.25 -6.68
C MET A 56 8.40 6.03 -7.80
N ASN A 57 7.63 6.69 -8.67
CA ASN A 57 8.17 7.51 -9.74
C ASN A 57 8.89 8.76 -9.24
N TYR A 58 8.45 9.33 -8.13
CA TYR A 58 9.08 10.48 -7.50
C TYR A 58 10.46 10.12 -6.96
N TRP A 59 10.59 9.01 -6.22
CA TRP A 59 11.90 8.50 -5.78
C TRP A 59 12.82 8.19 -6.96
N ARG A 60 12.30 7.56 -8.03
CA ARG A 60 13.04 7.33 -9.28
C ARG A 60 13.56 8.65 -9.88
N LYS A 61 12.71 9.68 -9.96
CA LYS A 61 13.07 11.01 -10.47
C LYS A 61 14.15 11.71 -9.62
N LEU A 62 14.18 11.45 -8.32
CA LEU A 62 15.22 11.95 -7.41
C LEU A 62 16.54 11.15 -7.48
N GLY A 63 16.62 10.12 -8.33
CA GLY A 63 17.83 9.36 -8.59
C GLY A 63 17.93 8.01 -7.86
N ALA A 64 16.87 7.56 -7.18
CA ALA A 64 16.85 6.21 -6.62
C ALA A 64 16.78 5.16 -7.75
N PRO A 65 17.70 4.19 -7.83
CA PRO A 65 17.67 3.16 -8.87
C PRO A 65 16.37 2.33 -8.80
N PRO A 66 15.61 2.16 -9.90
CA PRO A 66 14.32 1.45 -9.90
C PRO A 66 14.39 0.04 -9.29
N GLU A 67 15.45 -0.70 -9.58
CA GLU A 67 15.70 -2.05 -9.08
C GLU A 67 15.94 -2.13 -7.56
N LYS A 68 16.14 -0.99 -6.89
CA LYS A 68 16.22 -0.88 -5.43
C LYS A 68 14.93 -0.36 -4.78
N LEU A 69 13.94 0.03 -5.57
CA LEU A 69 12.65 0.51 -5.07
C LEU A 69 11.68 -0.67 -4.95
N LEU A 70 11.28 -0.99 -3.72
CA LEU A 70 10.28 -2.01 -3.42
C LEU A 70 8.95 -1.33 -3.10
N MET A 71 7.88 -1.64 -3.85
CA MET A 71 6.57 -1.08 -3.57
C MET A 71 5.91 -1.80 -2.38
N GLY A 72 5.34 -1.04 -1.45
CA GLY A 72 4.61 -1.58 -0.30
C GLY A 72 3.21 -2.09 -0.67
N PHE A 73 2.82 -3.24 -0.13
CA PHE A 73 1.51 -3.88 -0.32
C PHE A 73 0.86 -4.06 1.05
N PRO A 74 -0.27 -3.38 1.33
CA PRO A 74 -0.97 -3.53 2.59
C PRO A 74 -1.87 -4.77 2.57
N THR A 75 -1.81 -5.59 3.60
CA THR A 75 -2.80 -6.65 3.90
C THR A 75 -3.79 -6.17 4.96
N TYR A 76 -4.13 -4.88 4.89
CA TYR A 76 -5.07 -4.22 5.78
C TYR A 76 -5.84 -3.15 5.02
N GLY A 77 -6.88 -2.61 5.65
CA GLY A 77 -7.62 -1.46 5.15
C GLY A 77 -7.75 -0.36 6.20
N ARG A 78 -8.04 0.84 5.71
CA ARG A 78 -8.40 2.00 6.54
C ARG A 78 -9.91 2.18 6.55
N THR A 79 -10.45 2.46 7.72
CA THR A 79 -11.90 2.51 7.92
C THR A 79 -12.38 3.87 8.40
N PHE A 80 -13.58 4.26 7.95
CA PHE A 80 -14.19 5.54 8.26
C PHE A 80 -15.64 5.36 8.65
N CYS A 81 -16.11 6.21 9.57
CA CYS A 81 -17.52 6.37 9.88
C CYS A 81 -18.08 7.54 9.07
N LEU A 82 -18.92 7.24 8.09
CA LEU A 82 -19.57 8.20 7.22
C LEU A 82 -20.50 9.13 8.00
N LEU A 83 -20.53 10.41 7.62
CA LEU A 83 -21.51 11.36 8.13
C LEU A 83 -22.94 10.89 7.78
N LYS A 84 -23.13 10.47 6.52
CA LYS A 84 -24.41 9.99 5.99
C LYS A 84 -24.22 8.66 5.24
N ALA A 85 -24.96 7.62 5.64
CA ALA A 85 -24.91 6.30 4.99
C ALA A 85 -25.28 6.34 3.49
N SER A 86 -26.13 7.30 3.09
CA SER A 86 -26.52 7.52 1.69
C SER A 86 -25.42 8.15 0.83
N LYS A 87 -24.33 8.65 1.44
CA LYS A 87 -23.15 9.17 0.76
C LYS A 87 -21.98 8.27 1.10
N ASN A 88 -21.76 7.26 0.26
CA ASN A 88 -20.85 6.13 0.53
C ASN A 88 -19.78 5.93 -0.54
N GLY A 89 -19.67 6.85 -1.49
CA GLY A 89 -18.60 6.86 -2.48
C GLY A 89 -17.27 7.36 -1.93
N LEU A 90 -16.25 7.34 -2.77
CA LEU A 90 -14.97 8.02 -2.50
C LEU A 90 -15.21 9.51 -2.21
N GLN A 91 -14.37 10.13 -1.36
CA GLN A 91 -14.50 11.53 -0.90
C GLN A 91 -15.79 11.86 -0.12
N ALA A 92 -16.62 10.87 0.22
CA ALA A 92 -17.74 11.10 1.12
C ALA A 92 -17.25 11.64 2.47
N GLU A 93 -18.04 12.52 3.09
CA GLU A 93 -17.69 13.10 4.39
C GLU A 93 -17.72 12.03 5.48
N ALA A 94 -16.67 12.01 6.31
CA ALA A 94 -16.57 11.14 7.47
C ALA A 94 -16.62 11.95 8.77
N VAL A 95 -17.21 11.37 9.81
CA VAL A 95 -17.17 11.90 11.18
C VAL A 95 -15.83 11.57 11.85
N GLY A 96 -15.17 10.52 11.38
CA GLY A 96 -13.89 10.05 11.93
C GLY A 96 -13.61 8.59 11.56
N PRO A 97 -12.68 7.93 12.26
CA PRO A 97 -12.39 6.51 12.07
C PRO A 97 -13.60 5.64 12.41
N ALA A 98 -13.76 4.51 11.71
CA ALA A 98 -14.77 3.53 12.11
C ALA A 98 -14.36 2.78 13.39
N SER A 99 -15.33 2.07 13.99
CA SER A 99 -15.13 1.27 15.19
C SER A 99 -13.98 0.25 15.03
N PRO A 100 -13.25 -0.06 16.10
CA PRO A 100 -12.17 -1.04 16.07
C PRO A 100 -12.60 -2.43 15.58
N GLY A 101 -11.71 -3.10 14.84
CA GLY A 101 -11.87 -4.51 14.46
C GLY A 101 -11.95 -5.45 15.67
N LYS A 102 -12.55 -6.63 15.46
CA LYS A 102 -12.70 -7.65 16.51
C LYS A 102 -11.34 -8.10 17.06
N TYR A 103 -10.32 -8.20 16.21
CA TYR A 103 -9.00 -8.74 16.52
C TYR A 103 -7.94 -7.64 16.57
N THR A 104 -7.94 -6.72 15.60
CA THR A 104 -6.94 -5.65 15.53
C THR A 104 -7.13 -4.59 16.62
N LYS A 105 -8.35 -4.44 17.15
CA LYS A 105 -8.69 -3.53 18.27
C LYS A 105 -8.25 -2.07 18.07
N GLN A 106 -8.02 -1.64 16.83
CA GLN A 106 -7.64 -0.29 16.48
C GLN A 106 -8.74 0.40 15.67
N ALA A 107 -9.22 1.55 16.13
CA ALA A 107 -10.18 2.36 15.38
C ALA A 107 -9.56 2.83 14.05
N GLY A 108 -10.35 2.82 12.98
CA GLY A 108 -9.90 3.26 11.67
C GLY A 108 -9.02 2.25 10.92
N PHE A 109 -8.97 1.00 11.38
CA PHE A 109 -8.10 -0.05 10.85
C PHE A 109 -8.80 -1.40 10.89
N LEU A 110 -8.60 -2.20 9.84
CA LEU A 110 -9.00 -3.61 9.80
C LEU A 110 -7.94 -4.44 9.09
N ALA A 111 -7.64 -5.63 9.61
CA ALA A 111 -6.85 -6.63 8.89
C ALA A 111 -7.62 -7.15 7.67
N TYR A 112 -6.94 -7.69 6.65
CA TYR A 112 -7.59 -8.27 5.48
C TYR A 112 -8.58 -9.38 5.85
N TYR A 113 -8.21 -10.25 6.80
CA TYR A 113 -9.11 -11.31 7.28
C TYR A 113 -10.37 -10.76 8.00
N GLU A 114 -10.29 -9.59 8.63
CA GLU A 114 -11.46 -8.90 9.20
C GLU A 114 -12.32 -8.28 8.11
N ILE A 115 -11.70 -7.76 7.06
CA ILE A 115 -12.39 -7.23 5.89
C ILE A 115 -13.19 -8.34 5.20
N CYS A 116 -12.65 -9.55 5.05
CA CYS A 116 -13.40 -10.70 4.53
C CYS A 116 -14.70 -10.96 5.32
N SER A 117 -14.65 -10.83 6.65
CA SER A 117 -15.86 -10.92 7.49
C SER A 117 -16.81 -9.75 7.28
N PHE A 118 -16.28 -8.52 7.15
CA PHE A 118 -17.06 -7.31 6.87
C PHE A 118 -17.82 -7.41 5.54
N LEU A 119 -17.17 -7.95 4.50
CA LEU A 119 -17.71 -8.09 3.15
C LEU A 119 -18.97 -8.97 3.08
N ARG A 120 -19.15 -9.92 4.00
CA ARG A 120 -20.34 -10.80 4.03
C ARG A 120 -21.68 -10.06 4.13
N ARG A 121 -21.68 -8.82 4.65
CA ARG A 121 -22.87 -7.97 4.81
C ARG A 121 -22.68 -6.56 4.25
N ALA A 122 -21.64 -6.34 3.45
CA ALA A 122 -21.30 -5.04 2.91
C ALA A 122 -21.54 -5.00 1.40
N THR A 123 -21.67 -3.79 0.86
CA THR A 123 -21.62 -3.56 -0.58
C THR A 123 -20.19 -3.27 -0.97
N LYS A 124 -19.61 -4.10 -1.85
CA LYS A 124 -18.29 -3.87 -2.45
C LYS A 124 -18.43 -2.99 -3.69
N ARG A 125 -17.48 -2.07 -3.87
CA ARG A 125 -17.34 -1.21 -5.04
C ARG A 125 -15.87 -1.16 -5.48
N TRP A 126 -15.66 -0.78 -6.72
CA TRP A 126 -14.33 -0.65 -7.32
C TRP A 126 -14.08 0.81 -7.71
N ILE A 127 -12.83 1.26 -7.58
CA ILE A 127 -12.39 2.58 -8.02
C ILE A 127 -11.51 2.39 -9.24
N ASP A 128 -12.07 2.59 -10.44
CA ASP A 128 -11.41 2.26 -11.71
C ASP A 128 -10.04 2.91 -11.85
N PHE A 129 -9.92 4.20 -11.55
CA PHE A 129 -8.69 4.96 -11.72
C PHE A 129 -7.62 4.73 -10.65
N GLN A 130 -7.97 4.09 -9.52
CA GLN A 130 -7.00 3.71 -8.49
C GLN A 130 -6.71 2.20 -8.49
N HIS A 131 -7.49 1.41 -9.24
CA HIS A 131 -7.43 -0.04 -9.28
C HIS A 131 -7.46 -0.70 -7.89
N VAL A 132 -8.30 -0.19 -7.00
CA VAL A 132 -8.51 -0.73 -5.65
C VAL A 132 -10.00 -0.81 -5.30
N PRO A 133 -10.39 -1.77 -4.44
CA PRO A 133 -11.74 -1.85 -3.92
C PRO A 133 -11.97 -0.92 -2.72
N TYR A 134 -13.25 -0.63 -2.49
CA TYR A 134 -13.74 -0.25 -1.17
C TYR A 134 -15.04 -1.01 -0.88
N ALA A 135 -15.46 -1.01 0.38
CA ALA A 135 -16.73 -1.58 0.78
C ALA A 135 -17.40 -0.74 1.87
N TYR A 136 -18.72 -0.81 1.96
CA TYR A 136 -19.46 -0.11 3.00
C TYR A 136 -20.69 -0.88 3.48
N LYS A 137 -21.09 -0.60 4.72
CA LYS A 137 -22.29 -1.15 5.37
C LYS A 137 -22.83 -0.13 6.37
N GLY A 138 -24.01 0.41 6.09
CA GLY A 138 -24.55 1.52 6.87
C GLY A 138 -23.62 2.73 6.80
N LYS A 139 -23.09 3.16 7.95
CA LYS A 139 -22.10 4.25 8.04
C LYS A 139 -20.65 3.76 8.05
N GLU A 140 -20.39 2.46 8.10
CA GLU A 140 -19.01 1.96 8.06
C GLU A 140 -18.53 1.87 6.62
N TRP A 141 -17.33 2.39 6.36
CA TRP A 141 -16.65 2.37 5.06
C TRP A 141 -15.23 1.84 5.24
N VAL A 142 -14.76 1.01 4.33
CA VAL A 142 -13.38 0.48 4.32
C VAL A 142 -12.80 0.55 2.92
N GLY A 143 -11.61 1.15 2.82
CA GLY A 143 -10.76 1.11 1.64
C GLY A 143 -9.63 0.13 1.91
N TYR A 144 -9.39 -0.80 0.99
CA TYR A 144 -8.48 -1.93 1.21
C TYR A 144 -7.91 -2.44 -0.11
N ASP A 145 -7.00 -3.40 -0.02
CA ASP A 145 -6.50 -4.15 -1.16
C ASP A 145 -7.06 -5.58 -1.18
N ASP A 146 -7.25 -6.13 -2.38
CA ASP A 146 -7.60 -7.53 -2.60
C ASP A 146 -6.69 -8.18 -3.65
N ALA A 147 -6.95 -9.45 -3.99
CA ALA A 147 -6.16 -10.18 -4.97
C ALA A 147 -6.16 -9.53 -6.37
N ILE A 148 -7.20 -8.77 -6.71
CA ILE A 148 -7.31 -8.08 -8.01
C ILE A 148 -6.44 -6.81 -7.98
N SER A 149 -6.53 -6.00 -6.93
CA SER A 149 -5.67 -4.81 -6.81
C SER A 149 -4.19 -5.19 -6.66
N PHE A 150 -3.88 -6.28 -5.95
CA PHE A 150 -2.54 -6.86 -5.90
C PHE A 150 -2.02 -7.21 -7.30
N ASN A 151 -2.87 -7.76 -8.18
CA ASN A 151 -2.50 -8.05 -9.56
C ASN A 151 -2.14 -6.78 -10.35
N TYR A 152 -2.96 -5.74 -10.29
CA TYR A 152 -2.68 -4.47 -10.96
C TYR A 152 -1.36 -3.84 -10.48
N LYS A 153 -1.11 -3.85 -9.17
CA LYS A 153 0.12 -3.29 -8.59
C LYS A 153 1.36 -4.12 -8.94
N ALA A 154 1.26 -5.45 -8.95
CA ALA A 154 2.36 -6.32 -9.37
C ALA A 154 2.71 -6.12 -10.86
N MET A 155 1.70 -5.96 -11.72
CA MET A 155 1.92 -5.62 -13.13
C MET A 155 2.58 -4.25 -13.30
N PHE A 156 2.21 -3.28 -12.47
CA PHE A 156 2.89 -1.99 -12.42
C PHE A 156 4.38 -2.12 -12.05
N ILE A 157 4.73 -2.92 -11.03
CA ILE A 157 6.13 -3.21 -10.67
C ILE A 157 6.90 -3.75 -11.88
N LYS A 158 6.34 -4.76 -12.56
CA LYS A 158 7.00 -5.38 -13.73
C LYS A 158 7.20 -4.38 -14.87
N ARG A 159 6.14 -3.66 -15.23
CA ARG A 159 6.15 -2.70 -16.35
C ARG A 159 7.15 -1.57 -16.14
N GLU A 160 7.29 -1.11 -14.90
CA GLU A 160 8.18 0.01 -14.57
C GLU A 160 9.59 -0.44 -14.14
N HIS A 161 9.87 -1.76 -14.17
CA HIS A 161 11.13 -2.37 -13.75
C HIS A 161 11.53 -2.01 -12.30
N PHE A 162 10.57 -1.97 -11.38
CA PHE A 162 10.86 -1.80 -9.96
C PHE A 162 11.40 -3.10 -9.33
N GLY A 163 12.21 -2.96 -8.28
CA GLY A 163 12.95 -4.05 -7.64
C GLY A 163 12.08 -5.16 -7.03
N GLY A 164 10.82 -4.87 -6.75
CA GLY A 164 9.89 -5.86 -6.22
C GLY A 164 8.84 -5.26 -5.30
N ALA A 165 8.40 -6.06 -4.34
CA ALA A 165 7.35 -5.71 -3.40
C ALA A 165 7.75 -6.02 -1.95
N MET A 166 7.22 -5.22 -1.03
CA MET A 166 7.26 -5.46 0.41
C MET A 166 5.81 -5.57 0.91
N VAL A 167 5.52 -6.50 1.82
CA VAL A 167 4.17 -6.67 2.37
C VAL A 167 4.12 -6.20 3.82
N TRP A 168 3.16 -5.34 4.13
CA TRP A 168 2.79 -4.97 5.49
C TRP A 168 1.38 -5.45 5.81
N THR A 169 1.17 -6.54 6.54
CA THR A 169 2.13 -7.52 7.10
C THR A 169 1.64 -8.95 6.84
N LEU A 170 2.45 -9.97 7.16
CA LEU A 170 2.03 -11.37 6.98
C LEU A 170 0.83 -11.74 7.87
N ASP A 171 0.81 -11.27 9.12
CA ASP A 171 -0.19 -11.63 10.13
C ASP A 171 -1.59 -11.02 9.90
N LEU A 172 -1.68 -9.99 9.06
CA LEU A 172 -2.95 -9.35 8.70
C LEU A 172 -3.60 -9.93 7.44
N ASP A 173 -2.88 -10.77 6.70
CA ASP A 173 -3.47 -11.64 5.68
C ASP A 173 -4.25 -12.79 6.33
N ASP A 174 -5.04 -13.53 5.55
CA ASP A 174 -5.72 -14.74 6.04
C ASP A 174 -4.74 -15.92 6.10
N ALA A 175 -3.80 -15.87 7.05
CA ALA A 175 -2.69 -16.82 7.17
C ALA A 175 -3.13 -18.30 7.24
N LYS A 176 -4.31 -18.58 7.83
CA LYS A 176 -4.86 -19.94 7.94
C LYS A 176 -5.89 -20.28 6.86
N GLY A 177 -6.35 -19.30 6.09
CA GLY A 177 -7.39 -19.47 5.08
C GLY A 177 -8.81 -19.67 5.65
N THR A 178 -9.03 -19.30 6.92
CA THR A 178 -10.28 -19.59 7.63
C THR A 178 -11.30 -18.46 7.57
N PHE A 179 -10.94 -17.28 7.03
CA PHE A 179 -11.80 -16.10 7.02
C PHE A 179 -12.34 -15.77 5.63
N CYS A 180 -11.49 -15.88 4.61
CA CYS A 180 -11.79 -15.44 3.24
C CYS A 180 -12.28 -16.59 2.33
N GLY A 181 -12.03 -17.85 2.71
CA GLY A 181 -12.49 -19.03 1.96
C GLY A 181 -11.67 -19.34 0.69
N THR A 182 -10.49 -18.74 0.56
CA THR A 182 -9.61 -18.84 -0.62
C THR A 182 -8.27 -19.51 -0.32
N GLY A 183 -8.16 -20.19 0.82
CA GLY A 183 -6.91 -20.79 1.29
C GLY A 183 -5.99 -19.83 2.04
N PRO A 184 -4.87 -20.33 2.58
CA PRO A 184 -3.94 -19.57 3.40
C PRO A 184 -3.18 -18.51 2.59
N PHE A 185 -2.92 -17.37 3.23
CA PHE A 185 -2.18 -16.23 2.66
C PHE A 185 -2.67 -15.82 1.26
N PRO A 186 -3.98 -15.52 1.09
CA PRO A 186 -4.54 -15.27 -0.23
C PRO A 186 -3.93 -14.07 -0.95
N LEU A 187 -3.48 -13.03 -0.23
CA LEU A 187 -2.84 -11.87 -0.85
C LEU A 187 -1.35 -12.10 -1.08
N VAL A 188 -0.64 -12.61 -0.07
CA VAL A 188 0.82 -12.82 -0.17
C VAL A 188 1.15 -13.91 -1.18
N SER A 189 0.41 -15.01 -1.19
CA SER A 189 0.60 -16.09 -2.18
C SER A 189 0.30 -15.60 -3.59
N LYS A 190 -0.72 -14.76 -3.76
CA LYS A 190 -1.03 -14.12 -5.05
C LYS A 190 0.16 -13.26 -5.52
N LEU A 191 0.71 -12.43 -4.64
CA LEU A 191 1.86 -11.59 -4.96
C LEU A 191 3.09 -12.43 -5.35
N ASN A 192 3.40 -13.48 -4.58
CA ASN A 192 4.52 -14.38 -4.87
C ASN A 192 4.37 -15.09 -6.22
N SER A 193 3.15 -15.50 -6.60
CA SER A 193 2.88 -16.08 -7.92
C SER A 193 3.08 -15.09 -9.08
N LEU A 194 2.89 -13.79 -8.81
CA LEU A 194 3.01 -12.73 -9.80
C LEU A 194 4.44 -12.23 -9.92
N LEU A 195 5.18 -12.17 -8.82
CA LEU A 195 6.57 -11.69 -8.76
C LEU A 195 7.49 -12.81 -8.25
N PRO A 196 7.68 -13.89 -9.03
CA PRO A 196 8.54 -14.98 -8.61
C PRO A 196 9.98 -14.49 -8.43
N VAL A 197 10.61 -14.89 -7.33
CA VAL A 197 12.03 -14.66 -7.10
C VAL A 197 12.79 -15.64 -7.98
N TYR A 198 13.33 -15.15 -9.11
CA TYR A 198 14.27 -15.95 -9.88
C TYR A 198 15.63 -15.93 -9.19
N PRO A 199 16.34 -17.07 -9.11
CA PRO A 199 17.73 -17.05 -8.69
C PRO A 199 18.51 -16.12 -9.63
N ALA A 200 19.46 -15.36 -9.08
CA ALA A 200 20.20 -14.31 -9.77
C ALA A 200 20.86 -14.76 -11.10
N THR A 201 21.02 -16.07 -11.30
CA THR A 201 21.59 -16.69 -12.50
C THR A 201 20.66 -16.70 -13.73
N LEU A 202 19.36 -16.42 -13.59
CA LEU A 202 18.38 -16.49 -14.69
C LEU A 202 17.98 -15.14 -15.31
N PHE A 203 18.43 -14.02 -14.73
CA PHE A 203 18.06 -12.67 -15.18
C PHE A 203 18.35 -12.34 -16.66
N PRO A 204 19.41 -12.86 -17.31
CA PRO A 204 19.67 -12.53 -18.72
C PRO A 204 18.80 -13.28 -19.74
N LEU A 205 18.05 -14.32 -19.34
CA LEU A 205 17.45 -15.29 -20.27
C LEU A 205 15.94 -15.14 -20.49
N LEU A 206 15.25 -14.24 -19.78
CA LEU A 206 13.78 -14.20 -19.76
C LEU A 206 13.16 -12.88 -20.27
N VAL A 207 13.96 -11.94 -20.78
CA VAL A 207 13.42 -10.73 -21.41
C VAL A 207 13.12 -11.01 -22.88
N ASP A 208 12.02 -11.73 -23.14
CA ASP A 208 11.41 -11.76 -24.47
C ASP A 208 10.46 -10.56 -24.60
N ASN A 209 10.85 -9.57 -25.41
CA ASN A 209 10.12 -8.33 -25.63
C ASN A 209 9.02 -8.45 -26.72
N SER A 210 8.68 -9.66 -27.17
CA SER A 210 7.86 -9.84 -28.38
C SER A 210 6.33 -9.81 -28.18
N GLU A 211 5.81 -9.81 -26.95
CA GLU A 211 4.39 -10.08 -26.71
C GLU A 211 3.55 -8.95 -26.08
N TRP A 212 3.81 -7.66 -26.32
CA TRP A 212 2.88 -6.63 -25.82
C TRP A 212 2.61 -5.51 -26.83
N LYS A 213 1.42 -5.57 -27.45
CA LYS A 213 0.82 -4.46 -28.20
C LYS A 213 0.14 -3.49 -27.24
N ASP A 214 0.61 -2.26 -27.31
CA ASP A 214 0.23 -1.08 -26.54
C ASP A 214 -1.24 -0.65 -26.79
N PRO A 215 -2.14 -0.67 -25.79
CA PRO A 215 -3.39 0.06 -25.86
C PRO A 215 -3.13 1.50 -25.41
N GLY A 216 -2.65 2.33 -26.33
CA GLY A 216 -2.15 3.67 -26.05
C GLY A 216 -3.10 4.54 -25.22
N PHE A 217 -2.57 5.20 -24.19
CA PHE A 217 -3.31 6.21 -23.42
C PHE A 217 -2.37 7.25 -22.78
N TYR A 218 -2.18 8.39 -23.46
CA TYR A 218 -1.69 9.62 -22.87
C TYR A 218 -2.46 10.82 -23.41
N ARG A 219 -3.42 11.35 -22.64
CA ARG A 219 -3.79 12.78 -22.62
C ARG A 219 -4.26 13.17 -21.22
N THR A 220 -3.57 14.11 -20.61
CA THR A 220 -4.02 14.83 -19.41
C THR A 220 -4.99 15.94 -19.81
N PRO A 221 -6.15 16.12 -19.16
CA PRO A 221 -6.96 17.34 -19.31
C PRO A 221 -6.49 18.43 -18.32
N ASN A 222 -6.44 19.66 -18.82
CA ASN A 222 -6.21 20.89 -18.04
C ASN A 222 -7.23 21.06 -16.91
N SER A 223 -6.76 21.47 -15.73
CA SER A 223 -7.59 21.81 -14.57
C SER A 223 -7.94 23.31 -14.53
N SER A 224 -9.23 23.64 -14.50
CA SER A 224 -9.74 24.95 -14.04
C SER A 224 -10.64 24.73 -12.81
N GLY A 225 -10.47 25.57 -11.78
CA GLY A 225 -10.79 25.22 -10.38
C GLY A 225 -12.15 25.63 -9.81
N ARG A 226 -12.32 25.39 -8.51
CA ARG A 226 -12.92 26.28 -7.49
C ARG A 226 -12.93 25.64 -6.10
N GLU A 227 -12.61 26.46 -5.10
CA GLU A 227 -12.53 26.15 -3.67
C GLU A 227 -13.88 25.80 -3.01
N LYS A 228 -13.88 24.85 -2.05
CA LYS A 228 -14.82 24.80 -0.91
C LYS A 228 -14.17 24.22 0.36
N LYS A 229 -14.73 24.65 1.50
CA LYS A 229 -14.25 24.56 2.89
C LYS A 229 -14.04 23.13 3.44
N SER A 230 -13.13 23.08 4.42
CA SER A 230 -12.62 21.92 5.18
C SER A 230 -13.70 21.08 5.90
N SER A 231 -13.95 19.88 5.36
CA SER A 231 -14.41 18.67 6.06
C SER A 231 -13.35 17.58 5.86
N GLN A 232 -13.17 16.66 6.82
CA GLN A 232 -12.31 15.48 6.63
C GLN A 232 -12.98 14.55 5.60
N MET A 233 -12.52 14.65 4.35
CA MET A 233 -12.95 13.77 3.27
C MET A 233 -12.19 12.45 3.34
N ILE A 234 -12.82 11.36 2.91
CA ILE A 234 -12.16 10.07 2.72
C ILE A 234 -11.07 10.24 1.66
N GLY A 235 -9.82 10.21 2.11
CA GLY A 235 -8.61 9.99 1.32
C GLY A 235 -7.85 8.80 1.91
N PHE A 236 -7.24 8.00 1.04
CA PHE A 236 -6.36 6.90 1.44
C PHE A 236 -5.07 7.43 2.05
#